data_AF-A0A9P5PRX1-F1
#
_entry.id   AF-A0A9P5PRX1-F1
#
_cell.length_a   1.000
_cell.length_b   1.000
_cell.length_c   1.000
_cell.angle_alpha   90.00
_cell.angle_beta   90.00
_cell.angle_gamma   90.00
#
_symmetry.space_group_name_H-M   'P 1'
#
loop_
_entity.id
_entity.type
_entity.pdbx_description
1 polymer ?
#
loop_
_entity_poly.entity_id
_entity_poly.type
_entity_poly.pdbx_seq_one_letter_code
_entity_poly.pdbx_strand_id
1 'polypeptide(L)'
;MNHIRQNILSNILTLRVLLHSLILPVQSVDPNQTNQHDPHYMDLRRRANEEGDAMAKSFQESHEAYARGDGAAAKELSNKGKEHQRKMEQLNKQASDWIFAENNKDSKPGELDLHGLYVKEALAYTESGIEEAKRRGDSEIYLIVGKGLHSQGGVAKIKPAISELMQKHQLVAEMDPHNAGVLIVQLGGHRDRAVSSDEIARRLARDDNGCIVM
;
A
#
# COMPACT_ATOMS: atom_id res chain seq x y z
N MET A 1 -21.91 66.92 10.86
CA MET A 1 -21.68 65.71 11.69
C MET A 1 -21.86 64.36 10.95
N ASN A 2 -21.94 64.32 9.61
CA ASN A 2 -22.16 63.07 8.85
C ASN A 2 -20.95 62.54 8.06
N HIS A 3 -19.86 63.30 7.89
CA HIS A 3 -18.70 62.83 7.11
C HIS A 3 -17.64 62.06 7.90
N ILE A 4 -17.53 62.27 9.22
CA ILE A 4 -16.53 61.56 10.05
C ILE A 4 -16.97 60.11 10.35
N ARG A 5 -18.29 59.86 10.44
CA ARG A 5 -18.83 58.50 10.70
C ARG A 5 -18.73 57.56 9.50
N GLN A 6 -18.71 58.08 8.27
CA GLN A 6 -18.61 57.22 7.07
C GLN A 6 -17.18 56.70 6.83
N ASN A 7 -16.14 57.47 7.18
CA ASN A 7 -14.75 57.02 7.00
C ASN A 7 -14.32 55.93 8.00
N ILE A 8 -14.84 55.94 9.23
CA ILE A 8 -14.52 54.93 10.24
C ILE A 8 -15.19 53.58 9.89
N LEU A 9 -16.44 53.62 9.40
CA LEU A 9 -17.15 52.41 8.97
C LEU A 9 -16.54 51.79 7.71
N SER A 10 -16.05 52.61 6.77
CA SER A 10 -15.38 52.11 5.57
C SER A 10 -14.05 51.42 5.93
N ASN A 11 -13.22 51.99 6.81
CA ASN A 11 -11.94 51.38 7.20
C ASN A 11 -12.09 50.08 8.01
N ILE A 12 -13.12 49.95 8.84
CA ILE A 12 -13.39 48.71 9.58
C ILE A 12 -13.89 47.60 8.64
N LEU A 13 -14.68 47.96 7.61
CA LEU A 13 -15.17 46.99 6.64
C LEU A 13 -14.04 46.48 5.73
N THR A 14 -13.10 47.35 5.32
CA THR A 14 -11.93 46.94 4.53
C THR A 14 -10.96 46.08 5.34
N LEU A 15 -10.76 46.36 6.63
CA LEU A 15 -9.90 45.55 7.51
C LEU A 15 -10.51 44.16 7.80
N ARG A 16 -11.85 44.05 7.80
CA ARG A 16 -12.55 42.78 7.98
C ARG A 16 -12.50 41.90 6.72
N VAL A 17 -12.47 42.47 5.52
CA VAL A 17 -12.30 41.70 4.26
C VAL A 17 -10.85 41.24 4.07
N LEU A 18 -9.86 42.03 4.51
CA LEU A 18 -8.45 41.65 4.48
C LEU A 18 -8.08 40.54 5.49
N LEU A 19 -8.78 40.46 6.64
CA LEU A 19 -8.53 39.40 7.63
C LEU A 19 -9.17 38.04 7.26
N HIS A 20 -10.14 38.02 6.34
CA HIS A 20 -10.73 36.76 5.82
C HIS A 20 -9.95 36.17 4.63
N SER A 21 -8.96 36.90 4.09
CA SER A 21 -8.15 36.45 2.94
C SER A 21 -6.80 35.83 3.34
N LEU A 22 -6.55 35.64 4.64
CA LEU A 22 -5.30 35.06 5.17
C LEU A 22 -5.49 33.68 5.81
N ILE A 23 -6.67 33.07 5.69
CA ILE A 23 -6.81 31.64 5.92
C ILE A 23 -6.29 30.95 4.66
N LEU A 24 -4.96 30.82 4.58
CA LEU A 24 -4.36 29.83 3.70
C LEU A 24 -5.09 28.52 4.00
N PRO A 25 -5.61 27.80 3.00
CA PRO A 25 -6.07 26.45 3.26
C PRO A 25 -4.85 25.74 3.85
N VAL A 26 -4.95 25.33 5.12
CA VAL A 26 -4.18 24.20 5.61
C VAL A 26 -4.52 23.13 4.61
N GLN A 27 -3.63 22.90 3.64
CA GLN A 27 -3.65 21.67 2.87
C GLN A 27 -3.57 20.62 3.96
N SER A 28 -4.69 19.98 4.26
CA SER A 28 -4.72 18.83 5.14
C SER A 28 -3.88 17.81 4.42
N VAL A 29 -2.59 17.79 4.73
CA VAL A 29 -1.67 16.78 4.25
C VAL A 29 -2.32 15.50 4.75
N ASP A 30 -2.82 14.69 3.81
CA ASP A 30 -3.42 13.41 4.13
C ASP A 30 -2.40 12.70 5.03
N PRO A 31 -2.70 12.44 6.33
CA PRO A 31 -1.70 12.00 7.29
C PRO A 31 -0.96 10.75 6.80
N ASN A 32 -1.61 9.96 5.94
CA ASN A 32 -1.06 8.83 5.22
C ASN A 32 0.11 9.14 4.27
N GLN A 33 0.39 10.40 3.91
CA GLN A 33 1.47 10.77 2.98
C GLN A 33 2.71 11.38 3.64
N THR A 34 2.68 11.60 4.95
CA THR A 34 3.75 12.33 5.67
C THR A 34 5.07 11.55 5.63
N ASN A 35 5.03 10.24 5.90
CA ASN A 35 6.22 9.42 6.07
C ASN A 35 6.99 9.16 4.75
N GLN A 36 6.32 9.23 3.59
CA GLN A 36 6.99 9.10 2.29
C GLN A 36 7.91 10.27 1.95
N HIS A 37 7.64 11.43 2.54
CA HIS A 37 8.43 12.65 2.36
C HIS A 37 9.43 12.84 3.50
N ASP A 38 9.54 11.85 4.40
CA ASP A 38 10.51 11.90 5.49
C ASP A 38 11.94 11.87 4.92
N PRO A 39 12.82 12.80 5.35
CA PRO A 39 14.19 12.87 4.83
C PRO A 39 15.00 11.58 5.01
N HIS A 40 14.78 10.83 6.10
CA HIS A 40 15.48 9.58 6.35
C HIS A 40 15.02 8.48 5.38
N TYR A 41 13.70 8.33 5.17
CA TYR A 41 13.17 7.41 4.17
C TYR A 41 13.66 7.75 2.76
N MET A 42 13.61 9.04 2.39
CA MET A 42 14.07 9.51 1.09
C MET A 42 15.58 9.26 0.90
N ASP A 43 16.40 9.45 1.92
CA ASP A 43 17.84 9.16 1.86
C ASP A 43 18.10 7.67 1.61
N LEU A 44 17.41 6.78 2.34
CA LEU A 44 17.55 5.33 2.14
C LEU A 44 17.17 4.92 0.72
N ARG A 45 16.06 5.45 0.19
CA ARG A 45 15.63 5.19 -1.20
C ARG A 45 16.59 5.75 -2.23
N ARG A 46 17.10 6.98 -2.03
CA ARG A 46 18.10 7.60 -2.90
C ARG A 46 19.36 6.73 -2.98
N ARG A 47 19.91 6.32 -1.84
CA ARG A 47 21.11 5.48 -1.78
C ARG A 47 20.88 4.10 -2.38
N ALA A 48 19.69 3.51 -2.15
CA ALA A 48 19.34 2.25 -2.79
C ALA A 48 19.32 2.38 -4.32
N ASN A 49 18.76 3.47 -4.85
CA ASN A 49 18.74 3.74 -6.29
C ASN A 49 20.16 3.94 -6.85
N GLU A 50 21.03 4.66 -6.14
CA GLU A 50 22.45 4.85 -6.52
C GLU A 50 23.20 3.51 -6.62
N GLU A 51 23.00 2.62 -5.64
CA GLU A 51 23.55 1.26 -5.68
C GLU A 51 22.94 0.43 -6.83
N GLY A 52 21.66 0.64 -7.15
CA GLY A 52 20.98 0.03 -8.30
C GLY A 52 21.56 0.46 -9.64
N ASP A 53 21.85 1.74 -9.81
CA ASP A 53 22.49 2.29 -11.01
C ASP A 53 23.92 1.75 -11.16
N ALA A 54 24.68 1.69 -10.06
CA ALA A 54 26.03 1.12 -10.04
C ALA A 54 26.03 -0.39 -10.34
N MET A 55 25.04 -1.13 -9.83
CA MET A 55 24.80 -2.53 -10.14
C MET A 55 24.54 -2.72 -11.64
N ALA A 56 23.59 -1.98 -12.21
CA ALA A 56 23.23 -2.08 -13.63
C ALA A 56 24.44 -1.80 -14.54
N LYS A 57 25.20 -0.75 -14.23
CA LYS A 57 26.45 -0.42 -14.93
C LYS A 57 27.48 -1.55 -14.84
N SER A 58 27.72 -2.10 -13.65
CA SER A 58 28.70 -3.18 -13.46
C SER A 58 28.32 -4.45 -14.23
N PHE A 59 27.03 -4.80 -14.29
CA PHE A 59 26.58 -5.95 -15.07
C PHE A 59 26.66 -5.71 -16.59
N GLN A 60 26.36 -4.50 -17.05
CA GLN A 60 26.55 -4.13 -18.45
C GLN A 60 28.02 -4.26 -18.87
N GLU A 61 28.93 -3.65 -18.10
CA GLU A 61 30.38 -3.73 -18.35
C GLU A 61 30.90 -5.18 -18.26
N SER A 62 30.36 -5.99 -17.35
CA SER A 62 30.67 -7.41 -17.23
C SER A 62 30.28 -8.18 -18.49
N HIS A 63 29.10 -7.89 -19.07
CA HIS A 63 28.62 -8.52 -20.29
C HIS A 63 29.49 -8.14 -21.49
N GLU A 64 29.86 -6.86 -21.59
CA GLU A 64 30.77 -6.36 -22.62
C GLU A 64 32.17 -6.99 -22.51
N ALA A 65 32.67 -7.19 -21.29
CA ALA A 65 33.94 -7.87 -21.04
C ALA A 65 33.92 -9.33 -21.48
N TYR A 66 32.81 -10.02 -21.21
CA TYR A 66 32.63 -11.38 -21.67
C TYR A 66 32.57 -11.46 -23.20
N ALA A 67 31.84 -10.55 -23.85
CA ALA A 67 31.70 -10.51 -25.31
C ALA A 67 33.03 -10.28 -26.05
N ARG A 68 33.98 -9.55 -25.44
CA ARG A 68 35.33 -9.34 -25.99
C ARG A 68 36.35 -10.43 -25.59
N GLY A 69 35.91 -11.51 -24.94
CA GLY A 69 36.76 -12.64 -24.54
C GLY A 69 37.57 -12.42 -23.25
N ASP A 70 37.35 -11.33 -22.53
CA ASP A 70 38.05 -11.01 -21.29
C ASP A 70 37.27 -11.58 -20.08
N GLY A 71 37.41 -12.88 -19.88
CA GLY A 71 36.71 -13.60 -18.80
C GLY A 71 37.11 -13.17 -17.40
N ALA A 72 38.36 -12.72 -17.20
CA ALA A 72 38.85 -12.25 -15.91
C ALA A 72 38.16 -10.94 -15.51
N ALA A 73 38.17 -9.93 -16.40
CA ALA A 73 37.46 -8.68 -16.14
C ALA A 73 35.94 -8.89 -16.03
N ALA A 74 35.36 -9.76 -16.85
CA ALA A 74 33.94 -10.10 -16.76
C ALA A 74 33.56 -10.65 -15.38
N LYS A 75 34.41 -11.53 -14.82
CA LYS A 75 34.20 -12.11 -13.49
C LYS A 75 34.30 -11.06 -12.39
N GLU A 76 35.30 -10.18 -12.44
CA GLU A 76 35.49 -9.09 -11.48
C GLU A 76 34.29 -8.14 -11.47
N LEU A 77 33.88 -7.66 -12.64
CA LEU A 77 32.73 -6.77 -12.80
C LEU A 77 31.41 -7.42 -12.37
N SER A 78 31.24 -8.73 -12.65
CA SER A 78 30.08 -9.48 -12.16
C SER A 78 30.04 -9.56 -10.63
N ASN A 79 31.19 -9.79 -9.98
CA ASN A 79 31.29 -9.81 -8.52
C ASN A 79 30.97 -8.42 -7.93
N LYS A 80 31.48 -7.35 -8.55
CA LYS A 80 31.17 -5.96 -8.17
C LYS A 80 29.68 -5.64 -8.31
N GLY A 81 29.05 -6.04 -9.42
CA GLY A 81 27.60 -5.91 -9.61
C GLY A 81 26.80 -6.62 -8.52
N LYS A 82 27.20 -7.82 -8.12
CA LYS A 82 26.57 -8.56 -7.01
C LYS A 82 26.76 -7.87 -5.65
N GLU A 83 27.88 -7.18 -5.43
CA GLU A 83 28.09 -6.40 -4.21
C GLU A 83 27.13 -5.21 -4.15
N HIS A 84 27.03 -4.44 -5.23
CA HIS A 84 26.07 -3.33 -5.35
C HIS A 84 24.63 -3.83 -5.21
N GLN A 85 24.29 -4.99 -5.79
CA GLN A 85 22.98 -5.62 -5.62
C GLN A 85 22.66 -5.87 -4.14
N ARG A 86 23.58 -6.47 -3.38
CA ARG A 86 23.37 -6.73 -1.94
C ARG A 86 23.17 -5.45 -1.14
N LYS A 87 23.95 -4.40 -1.44
CA LYS A 87 23.84 -3.08 -0.79
C LYS A 87 22.49 -2.42 -1.10
N MET A 88 22.09 -2.42 -2.37
CA MET A 88 20.77 -1.95 -2.81
C MET A 88 19.64 -2.69 -2.08
N GLU A 89 19.68 -4.02 -2.04
CA GLU A 89 18.68 -4.84 -1.36
C GLU A 89 18.62 -4.54 0.14
N GLN A 90 19.78 -4.38 0.80
CA GLN A 90 19.85 -4.02 2.22
C GLN A 90 19.28 -2.62 2.51
N LEU A 91 19.54 -1.64 1.65
CA LEU A 91 19.03 -0.28 1.79
C LEU A 91 17.52 -0.22 1.53
N ASN A 92 17.04 -0.91 0.47
CA ASN A 92 15.61 -1.02 0.21
C ASN A 92 14.89 -1.73 1.36
N LYS A 93 15.47 -2.79 1.92
CA LYS A 93 14.90 -3.46 3.10
C LYS A 93 14.81 -2.52 4.30
N GLN A 94 15.85 -1.73 4.59
CA GLN A 94 15.80 -0.73 5.67
C GLN A 94 14.72 0.32 5.42
N ALA A 95 14.60 0.84 4.19
CA ALA A 95 13.56 1.80 3.82
C ALA A 95 12.15 1.22 3.99
N SER A 96 11.97 0.00 3.51
CA SER A 96 10.72 -0.77 3.60
C SER A 96 10.32 -1.02 5.04
N ASP A 97 11.22 -1.56 5.87
CA ASP A 97 10.96 -1.84 7.29
C ASP A 97 10.62 -0.56 8.05
N TRP A 98 11.36 0.54 7.79
CA TRP A 98 11.14 1.81 8.45
C TRP A 98 9.77 2.41 8.13
N ILE A 99 9.42 2.53 6.84
CA ILE A 99 8.15 3.17 6.45
C ILE A 99 6.95 2.31 6.84
N PHE A 100 7.07 0.99 6.72
CA PHE A 100 6.03 0.08 7.17
C PHE A 100 5.80 0.21 8.67
N ALA A 101 6.88 0.19 9.47
CA ALA A 101 6.76 0.38 10.90
C ALA A 101 6.13 1.74 11.24
N GLU A 102 6.59 2.83 10.62
CA GLU A 102 6.09 4.18 10.88
C GLU A 102 4.62 4.35 10.53
N ASN A 103 4.18 3.86 9.36
CA ASN A 103 2.77 3.95 8.95
C ASN A 103 1.85 3.11 9.84
N ASN A 104 2.34 1.99 10.38
CA ASN A 104 1.52 1.04 11.13
C ASN A 104 1.53 1.26 12.66
N LYS A 105 2.22 2.29 13.18
CA LYS A 105 2.27 2.58 14.64
C LYS A 105 0.89 2.79 15.26
N ASP A 106 0.03 3.50 14.54
CA ASP A 106 -1.32 3.89 14.98
C ASP A 106 -2.42 3.15 14.23
N SER A 107 -2.09 2.08 13.48
CA SER A 107 -3.05 1.28 12.74
C SER A 107 -3.95 0.47 13.68
N LYS A 108 -5.24 0.34 13.34
CA LYS A 108 -6.17 -0.46 14.13
C LYS A 108 -5.87 -1.96 13.96
N PRO A 109 -6.30 -2.81 14.90
CA PRO A 109 -6.27 -4.26 14.68
C PRO A 109 -6.97 -4.64 13.37
N GLY A 110 -6.27 -5.41 12.52
CA GLY A 110 -6.77 -5.81 11.21
C GLY A 110 -6.58 -4.78 10.09
N GLU A 111 -5.97 -3.62 10.36
CA GLU A 111 -5.52 -2.68 9.33
C GLU A 111 -4.03 -2.89 9.02
N LEU A 112 -3.67 -2.71 7.75
CA LEU A 112 -2.30 -2.82 7.26
C LEU A 112 -2.02 -1.71 6.25
N ASP A 113 -1.21 -0.72 6.66
CA ASP A 113 -0.79 0.35 5.78
C ASP A 113 0.43 -0.05 4.95
N LEU A 114 0.23 -0.06 3.63
CA LEU A 114 1.23 -0.46 2.62
C LEU A 114 1.70 0.73 1.77
N HIS A 115 1.35 1.95 2.17
CA HIS A 115 1.65 3.14 1.42
C HIS A 115 3.16 3.43 1.43
N GLY A 116 3.73 3.69 0.25
CA GLY A 116 5.16 4.03 0.12
C GLY A 116 6.09 2.83 0.07
N LEU A 117 5.52 1.63 0.10
CA LEU A 117 6.24 0.43 -0.25
C LEU A 117 6.34 0.28 -1.77
N TYR A 118 7.40 -0.36 -2.23
CA TYR A 118 7.46 -0.90 -3.57
C TYR A 118 6.59 -2.14 -3.67
N VAL A 119 6.13 -2.47 -4.89
CA VAL A 119 5.17 -3.56 -5.12
C VAL A 119 5.59 -4.87 -4.45
N LYS A 120 6.85 -5.29 -4.62
CA LYS A 120 7.36 -6.53 -4.02
C LYS A 120 7.33 -6.51 -2.48
N GLU A 121 7.63 -5.36 -1.88
CA GLU A 121 7.61 -5.17 -0.44
C GLU A 121 6.17 -5.23 0.08
N ALA A 122 5.24 -4.51 -0.57
CA ALA A 122 3.83 -4.50 -0.23
C ALA A 122 3.21 -5.90 -0.30
N LEU A 123 3.55 -6.69 -1.33
CA LEU A 123 3.10 -8.09 -1.44
C LEU A 123 3.61 -8.94 -0.27
N ALA A 124 4.89 -8.82 0.10
CA ALA A 124 5.47 -9.59 1.20
C ALA A 124 4.82 -9.29 2.56
N TYR A 125 4.57 -8.01 2.88
CA TYR A 125 3.83 -7.65 4.10
C TYR A 125 2.36 -8.07 4.02
N THR A 126 1.74 -8.00 2.84
CA THR A 126 0.36 -8.46 2.66
C THR A 126 0.23 -9.95 2.95
N GLU A 127 1.12 -10.78 2.39
CA GLU A 127 1.13 -12.23 2.65
C GLU A 127 1.31 -12.52 4.15
N SER A 128 2.31 -11.89 4.78
CA SER A 128 2.57 -12.05 6.21
C SER A 128 1.39 -11.59 7.07
N GLY A 129 0.78 -10.45 6.73
CA GLY A 129 -0.36 -9.87 7.43
C GLY A 129 -1.61 -10.73 7.32
N ILE A 130 -1.87 -11.33 6.15
CA ILE A 130 -2.96 -12.28 5.95
C ILE A 130 -2.77 -13.53 6.81
N GLU A 131 -1.57 -14.09 6.85
CA GLU A 131 -1.26 -15.26 7.68
C GLU A 131 -1.46 -14.96 9.16
N GLU A 132 -1.03 -13.79 9.61
CA GLU A 132 -1.19 -13.36 10.98
C GLU A 132 -2.65 -13.10 11.36
N ALA A 133 -3.41 -12.42 10.51
CA ALA A 133 -4.83 -12.20 10.70
C ALA A 133 -5.61 -13.53 10.77
N LYS A 134 -5.30 -14.48 9.87
CA LYS A 134 -5.86 -15.84 9.93
C LYS A 134 -5.53 -16.55 11.25
N ARG A 135 -4.30 -16.39 11.75
CA ARG A 135 -3.86 -16.99 13.03
C ARG A 135 -4.59 -16.40 14.23
N ARG A 136 -4.91 -15.10 14.19
CA ARG A 136 -5.73 -14.42 15.19
C ARG A 136 -7.21 -14.80 15.13
N GLY A 137 -7.66 -15.37 14.00
CA GLY A 137 -9.05 -15.70 13.75
C GLY A 137 -9.86 -14.54 13.18
N ASP A 138 -9.19 -13.55 12.59
CA ASP A 138 -9.84 -12.39 11.97
C ASP A 138 -10.65 -12.84 10.74
N SER A 139 -11.86 -12.31 10.59
CA SER A 139 -12.72 -12.58 9.42
C SER A 139 -12.27 -11.83 8.17
N GLU A 140 -11.62 -10.68 8.37
CA GLU A 140 -11.20 -9.76 7.32
C GLU A 140 -9.94 -8.99 7.70
N ILE A 141 -9.27 -8.43 6.70
CA ILE A 141 -8.12 -7.53 6.84
C ILE A 141 -8.27 -6.35 5.88
N TYR A 142 -7.92 -5.15 6.34
CA TYR A 142 -8.02 -3.89 5.62
C TYR A 142 -6.63 -3.47 5.13
N LEU A 143 -6.42 -3.49 3.83
CA LEU A 143 -5.15 -3.12 3.20
C LEU A 143 -5.21 -1.69 2.69
N ILE A 144 -4.43 -0.78 3.27
CA ILE A 144 -4.36 0.62 2.86
C ILE A 144 -3.27 0.74 1.78
N VAL A 145 -3.70 0.70 0.52
CA VAL A 145 -2.83 0.71 -0.68
C VAL A 145 -2.58 2.11 -1.24
N GLY A 146 -3.28 3.11 -0.69
CA GLY A 146 -3.25 4.50 -1.13
C GLY A 146 -4.16 4.78 -2.33
N LYS A 147 -4.57 6.04 -2.48
CA LYS A 147 -5.53 6.48 -3.53
C LYS A 147 -4.93 6.53 -4.94
N GLY A 148 -3.62 6.34 -5.09
CA GLY A 148 -2.94 6.39 -6.39
C GLY A 148 -2.79 7.79 -6.99
N LEU A 149 -3.11 8.85 -6.24
CA LEU A 149 -3.17 10.22 -6.78
C LEU A 149 -1.79 10.82 -7.14
N HIS A 150 -0.69 10.40 -6.48
CA HIS A 150 0.64 11.02 -6.61
C HIS A 150 1.79 10.04 -6.88
N SER A 151 1.53 8.83 -7.41
CA SER A 151 2.66 7.96 -7.78
C SER A 151 3.55 8.69 -8.79
N GLN A 152 4.83 8.95 -8.48
CA GLN A 152 5.77 9.43 -9.49
C GLN A 152 5.80 8.38 -10.62
N GLY A 153 5.26 8.73 -11.79
CA GLY A 153 5.03 7.80 -12.90
C GLY A 153 3.58 7.37 -13.15
N GLY A 154 2.59 7.92 -12.44
CA GLY A 154 1.17 7.90 -12.83
C GLY A 154 0.44 6.54 -12.84
N VAL A 155 1.00 5.49 -12.26
CA VAL A 155 0.34 4.18 -12.15
C VAL A 155 0.38 3.72 -10.70
N ALA A 156 -0.80 3.59 -10.09
CA ALA A 156 -0.95 2.91 -8.80
C ALA A 156 -0.61 1.42 -8.97
N LYS A 157 0.66 1.04 -8.79
CA LYS A 157 1.13 -0.34 -9.07
C LYS A 157 0.81 -1.33 -7.95
N ILE A 158 0.60 -0.87 -6.72
CA ILE A 158 0.33 -1.75 -5.56
C ILE A 158 -1.06 -2.39 -5.66
N LYS A 159 -2.09 -1.59 -5.93
CA LYS A 159 -3.48 -2.05 -6.05
C LYS A 159 -3.67 -3.24 -7.01
N PRO A 160 -3.23 -3.17 -8.29
CA PRO A 160 -3.39 -4.30 -9.20
C PRO A 160 -2.59 -5.53 -8.75
N ALA A 161 -1.38 -5.34 -8.23
CA ALA A 161 -0.55 -6.45 -7.75
C ALA A 161 -1.18 -7.19 -6.55
N ILE A 162 -1.75 -6.45 -5.59
CA ILE A 162 -2.45 -7.05 -4.45
C ILE A 162 -3.74 -7.72 -4.92
N SER A 163 -4.47 -7.14 -5.88
CA SER A 163 -5.67 -7.77 -6.44
C SER A 163 -5.35 -9.12 -7.10
N GLU A 164 -4.26 -9.19 -7.86
CA GLU A 164 -3.75 -10.43 -8.46
C GLU A 164 -3.33 -11.45 -7.38
N LEU A 165 -2.68 -11.00 -6.31
CA LEU A 165 -2.35 -11.84 -5.16
C LEU A 165 -3.62 -12.43 -4.52
N MET A 166 -4.67 -11.63 -4.32
CA MET A 166 -5.93 -12.11 -3.73
C MET A 166 -6.60 -13.17 -4.62
N GLN A 167 -6.58 -12.99 -5.94
CA GLN A 167 -7.07 -13.99 -6.90
C GLN A 167 -6.28 -15.30 -6.80
N LYS A 168 -4.94 -15.22 -6.73
CA LYS A 168 -4.07 -16.39 -6.56
C LYS A 168 -4.37 -17.16 -5.27
N HIS A 169 -4.69 -16.45 -4.19
CA HIS A 169 -5.05 -17.04 -2.90
C HIS A 169 -6.54 -17.40 -2.78
N GLN A 170 -7.35 -17.19 -3.82
CA GLN A 170 -8.80 -17.43 -3.83
C GLN A 170 -9.52 -16.68 -2.69
N LEU A 171 -9.04 -15.47 -2.38
CA LEU A 171 -9.63 -14.58 -1.39
C LEU A 171 -10.53 -13.56 -2.08
N VAL A 172 -11.64 -13.23 -1.45
CA VAL A 172 -12.52 -12.15 -1.92
C VAL A 172 -11.94 -10.83 -1.43
N ALA A 173 -11.71 -9.91 -2.35
CA ALA A 173 -11.19 -8.59 -2.05
C ALA A 173 -12.04 -7.53 -2.73
N GLU A 174 -12.54 -6.58 -1.95
CA GLU A 174 -13.43 -5.51 -2.40
C GLU A 174 -12.86 -4.15 -2.00
N MET A 175 -13.08 -3.14 -2.84
CA MET A 175 -12.70 -1.78 -2.51
C MET A 175 -13.66 -1.22 -1.47
N ASP A 176 -13.14 -0.50 -0.48
CA ASP A 176 -13.98 0.24 0.44
C ASP A 176 -14.84 1.27 -0.34
N PRO A 177 -16.19 1.27 -0.18
CA PRO A 177 -17.08 2.18 -0.90
C PRO A 177 -16.84 3.66 -0.63
N HIS A 178 -16.27 3.99 0.54
CA HIS A 178 -16.03 5.35 1.02
C HIS A 178 -14.56 5.75 0.90
N ASN A 179 -13.64 4.78 0.73
CA ASN A 179 -12.21 5.04 0.59
C ASN A 179 -11.55 4.17 -0.51
N ALA A 180 -11.40 4.75 -1.69
CA ALA A 180 -10.75 4.10 -2.83
C ALA A 180 -9.24 3.75 -2.63
N GLY A 181 -8.65 4.11 -1.48
CA GLY A 181 -7.31 3.70 -1.07
C GLY A 181 -7.27 2.48 -0.15
N VAL A 182 -8.42 1.88 0.20
CA VAL A 182 -8.53 0.74 1.11
C VAL A 182 -9.14 -0.45 0.38
N LEU A 183 -8.49 -1.61 0.51
CA LEU A 183 -8.96 -2.89 0.00
C LEU A 183 -9.31 -3.80 1.18
N ILE A 184 -10.56 -4.23 1.26
CA ILE A 184 -11.07 -5.12 2.30
C ILE A 184 -10.95 -6.54 1.78
N VAL A 185 -10.16 -7.37 2.46
CA VAL A 185 -9.92 -8.77 2.09
C VAL A 185 -10.61 -9.69 3.10
N GLN A 186 -11.52 -10.53 2.61
CA GLN A 186 -12.21 -11.52 3.40
C GLN A 186 -11.33 -12.77 3.58
N LEU A 187 -11.03 -13.09 4.83
CA LEU A 187 -10.17 -14.22 5.23
C LEU A 187 -10.99 -15.47 5.57
N GLY A 188 -12.26 -15.27 5.93
CA GLY A 188 -13.25 -16.32 6.12
C GLY A 188 -13.65 -16.96 4.80
N GLY A 189 -12.92 -18.00 4.38
CA GLY A 189 -13.35 -18.83 3.27
C GLY A 189 -14.68 -19.52 3.59
N HIS A 190 -15.76 -19.13 2.91
CA HIS A 190 -16.82 -20.00 2.41
C HIS A 190 -17.32 -21.19 3.27
N ARG A 191 -17.31 -21.09 4.61
CA ARG A 191 -17.79 -22.20 5.47
C ARG A 191 -19.31 -22.31 5.60
N ASP A 192 -20.09 -21.38 5.04
CA ASP A 192 -21.55 -21.38 5.20
C ASP A 192 -22.39 -21.42 3.90
N ARG A 193 -21.81 -21.75 2.74
CA ARG A 193 -22.62 -21.93 1.50
C ARG A 193 -22.47 -23.26 0.77
N ALA A 194 -21.82 -24.24 1.37
CA ALA A 194 -22.02 -25.63 0.97
C ALA A 194 -22.93 -26.28 2.01
N VAL A 195 -24.24 -26.06 1.91
CA VAL A 195 -25.17 -27.07 2.41
C VAL A 195 -24.82 -28.31 1.59
N SER A 196 -24.14 -29.27 2.22
CA SER A 196 -23.83 -30.54 1.57
C SER A 196 -25.11 -31.09 0.99
N SER A 197 -25.07 -31.59 -0.25
CA SER A 197 -26.20 -32.31 -0.85
C SER A 197 -26.76 -33.38 0.09
N ASP A 198 -25.90 -33.95 0.94
CA ASP A 198 -26.28 -34.93 1.97
C ASP A 198 -27.14 -34.34 3.09
N GLU A 199 -26.96 -33.07 3.43
CA GLU A 199 -27.80 -32.39 4.43
C GLU A 199 -29.16 -31.97 3.86
N ILE A 200 -29.20 -31.57 2.59
CA ILE A 200 -30.47 -31.33 1.87
C ILE A 200 -31.26 -32.64 1.76
N ALA A 201 -30.60 -33.73 1.36
CA ALA A 201 -31.21 -35.06 1.26
C ALA A 201 -31.74 -35.56 2.62
N ARG A 202 -31.01 -35.32 3.72
CA ARG A 202 -31.48 -35.68 5.07
C ARG A 202 -32.68 -34.87 5.54
N ARG A 203 -32.86 -33.63 5.08
CA ARG A 203 -34.04 -32.82 5.40
C ARG A 203 -35.26 -33.27 4.60
N LEU A 204 -35.09 -33.55 3.30
CA LEU A 204 -36.17 -34.06 2.45
C LEU A 204 -36.63 -35.47 2.86
N ALA A 205 -35.75 -36.32 3.38
CA ALA A 205 -36.11 -37.66 3.85
C ALA A 205 -36.88 -37.68 5.19
N ARG A 206 -37.06 -36.53 5.87
CA ARG A 206 -37.79 -36.44 7.15
C ARG A 206 -39.23 -35.95 7.01
N ASP A 207 -39.61 -35.39 5.86
CA ASP A 207 -40.92 -34.76 5.66
C ASP A 207 -42.00 -35.70 5.08
N ASP A 208 -41.71 -37.00 4.91
CA ASP A 208 -42.66 -37.99 4.36
C ASP A 208 -43.65 -38.58 5.38
N ASN A 209 -43.71 -38.05 6.61
CA ASN A 209 -44.54 -38.61 7.70
C ASN A 209 -45.57 -37.62 8.28
N GLY A 210 -46.27 -36.86 7.44
CA GLY A 210 -47.21 -35.87 7.95
C GLY A 210 -48.22 -35.26 6.99
N CYS A 211 -48.93 -36.05 6.20
CA CYS A 211 -50.24 -35.61 5.70
C CYS A 211 -51.21 -36.79 5.62
N ILE A 212 -51.94 -37.01 6.72
CA ILE A 212 -53.20 -37.77 6.67
C ILE A 212 -54.22 -36.84 6.03
N VAL A 213 -54.60 -37.16 4.79
CA VAL A 213 -55.88 -36.68 4.23
C VAL A 213 -56.92 -37.73 4.58
N MET A 214 -57.70 -37.47 5.64
CA MET A 214 -59.08 -37.95 5.85
C MET A 214 -59.82 -36.95 6.73
#